data_AF-A0A2N2MEA3-F1
#
_entry.id   AF-A0A2N2MEA3-F1
#
_cell.length_a   1.000
_cell.length_b   1.000
_cell.length_c   1.000
_cell.angle_alpha   90.00
_cell.angle_beta   90.00
_cell.angle_gamma   90.00
#
_symmetry.space_group_name_H-M   'P 1'
#
loop_
_entity.id
_entity.type
_entity.pdbx_description
1 polymer ?
#
loop_
_entity_poly.entity_id
_entity_poly.type
_entity_poly.pdbx_seq_one_letter_code
_entity_poly.pdbx_strand_id
1 'polypeptide(L)'
;GVNNKGVITEDPSQVIEGGALMPLGGSDIMRGYKGYGLALLVDIFAGVLADGGFSDNVTGSSSDQPAKVGHFFGAIKIDAFREINSFKQSMDELLQKIKDSPKAEGEERIFIHGEKEFENADRSEVEGVVLSETTVNILKKSGLEDGVEFNLTPIKIT
;
A
#
# COMPACT_ATOMS: atom_id res chain seq x y z
N GLY A 1 4.80 -15.43 5.62
CA GLY A 1 3.42 -15.81 5.23
C GLY A 1 3.15 -17.20 5.76
N VAL A 2 2.26 -17.95 5.10
CA VAL A 2 2.14 -19.39 5.27
C VAL A 2 2.45 -20.10 3.96
N ASN A 3 3.01 -21.30 4.02
CA ASN A 3 3.18 -22.14 2.84
C ASN A 3 1.86 -22.85 2.46
N ASN A 4 1.90 -23.68 1.42
CA ASN A 4 0.75 -24.44 0.92
C ASN A 4 0.11 -25.43 1.92
N LYS A 5 0.75 -25.69 3.07
CA LYS A 5 0.20 -26.49 4.17
C LYS A 5 -0.34 -25.63 5.31
N GLY A 6 -0.38 -24.30 5.16
CA GLY A 6 -0.79 -23.37 6.20
C GLY A 6 0.24 -23.19 7.32
N VAL A 7 1.48 -23.65 7.13
CA VAL A 7 2.55 -23.50 8.14
C VAL A 7 3.28 -22.18 7.91
N ILE A 8 3.57 -21.45 9.00
CA ILE A 8 4.30 -20.18 8.95
C ILE A 8 5.67 -20.40 8.29
N THR A 9 6.03 -19.50 7.38
CA THR A 9 7.30 -19.52 6.67
C THR A 9 7.88 -18.11 6.52
N GLU A 10 9.21 -18.06 6.57
CA GLU A 10 10.03 -16.87 6.30
C GLU A 10 10.62 -16.90 4.88
N ASP A 11 10.47 -18.01 4.15
CA ASP A 11 10.88 -18.15 2.75
C ASP A 11 9.81 -17.52 1.82
N PRO A 12 10.12 -16.41 1.11
CA PRO A 12 9.17 -15.76 0.21
C PRO A 12 8.69 -16.69 -0.91
N SER A 13 9.55 -17.61 -1.37
CA SER A 13 9.25 -18.53 -2.47
C SER A 13 8.09 -19.44 -2.11
N GLN A 14 8.07 -19.95 -0.87
CA GLN A 14 6.98 -20.81 -0.38
C GLN A 14 5.64 -20.09 -0.22
N VAL A 15 5.65 -18.76 -0.10
CA VAL A 15 4.41 -17.96 -0.11
C VAL A 15 3.89 -17.81 -1.54
N ILE A 16 4.79 -17.56 -2.49
CA ILE A 16 4.46 -17.39 -3.91
C ILE A 16 4.02 -18.73 -4.54
N GLU A 17 4.68 -19.84 -4.18
CA GLU A 17 4.47 -21.18 -4.73
C GLU A 17 3.32 -21.93 -4.01
N GLY A 18 2.14 -21.31 -4.00
CA GLY A 18 0.91 -21.91 -3.46
C GLY A 18 0.68 -21.70 -1.97
N GLY A 19 1.45 -20.83 -1.33
CA GLY A 19 1.18 -20.35 0.02
C GLY A 19 0.19 -19.18 0.05
N ALA A 20 0.19 -18.43 1.16
CA ALA A 20 -0.65 -17.25 1.34
C ALA A 20 -0.02 -16.20 2.26
N LEU A 21 -0.42 -14.94 2.06
CA LEU A 21 -0.14 -13.87 3.00
C LEU A 21 -0.99 -14.02 4.26
N MET A 22 -0.44 -13.65 5.41
CA MET A 22 -1.21 -13.55 6.65
C MET A 22 -1.88 -12.17 6.74
N PRO A 23 -3.04 -12.06 7.40
CA PRO A 23 -3.64 -10.76 7.69
C PRO A 23 -2.74 -9.92 8.61
N LEU A 24 -3.00 -8.61 8.67
CA LEU A 24 -2.37 -7.72 9.66
C LEU A 24 -2.55 -8.29 11.07
N GLY A 25 -1.45 -8.41 11.82
CA GLY A 25 -1.43 -9.09 13.12
C GLY A 25 -1.10 -10.57 13.06
N GLY A 26 -0.89 -11.17 11.88
CA GLY A 26 -0.33 -12.52 11.75
C GLY A 26 -1.24 -13.63 12.29
N SER A 27 -0.74 -14.42 13.24
CA SER A 27 -1.48 -15.53 13.85
C SER A 27 -2.53 -15.07 14.86
N ASP A 28 -3.37 -15.98 15.34
CA ASP A 28 -4.39 -15.68 16.38
C ASP A 28 -3.77 -15.11 17.68
N ILE A 29 -2.65 -15.69 18.13
CA ILE A 29 -1.89 -15.19 19.29
C ILE A 29 -1.46 -13.74 19.10
N MET A 30 -1.10 -13.35 17.88
CA MET A 30 -0.70 -12.00 17.51
C MET A 30 -1.88 -11.11 17.05
N ARG A 31 -3.12 -11.61 17.22
CA ARG A 31 -4.38 -10.91 16.94
C ARG A 31 -4.67 -10.68 15.45
N GLY A 32 -4.21 -11.59 14.59
CA GLY A 32 -4.45 -11.55 13.14
C GLY A 32 -5.92 -11.52 12.71
N TYR A 33 -6.83 -12.04 13.54
CA TYR A 33 -8.28 -11.95 13.30
C TYR A 33 -8.80 -10.50 13.20
N LYS A 34 -8.09 -9.53 13.78
CA LYS A 34 -8.41 -8.10 13.62
C LYS A 34 -8.10 -7.62 12.20
N GLY A 35 -6.92 -7.98 11.67
CA GLY A 35 -6.56 -7.69 10.28
C GLY A 35 -7.46 -8.39 9.28
N TYR A 36 -7.87 -9.62 9.59
CA TYR A 36 -8.87 -10.35 8.80
C TYR A 36 -10.21 -9.60 8.76
N GLY A 37 -10.71 -9.12 9.91
CA GLY A 37 -11.92 -8.30 9.97
C GLY A 37 -11.82 -7.00 9.15
N LEU A 38 -10.66 -6.33 9.16
CA LEU A 38 -10.41 -5.15 8.32
C LEU A 38 -10.42 -5.50 6.82
N ALA A 39 -9.83 -6.63 6.42
CA ALA A 39 -9.86 -7.08 5.04
C ALA A 39 -11.29 -7.42 4.57
N LEU A 40 -12.10 -8.07 5.42
CA LEU A 40 -13.51 -8.31 5.13
C LEU A 40 -14.31 -7.02 4.95
N LEU A 41 -14.03 -5.98 5.73
CA LEU A 41 -14.71 -4.70 5.57
C LEU A 41 -14.46 -4.10 4.18
N VAL A 42 -13.23 -4.24 3.66
CA VAL A 42 -12.89 -3.82 2.29
C VAL A 42 -13.68 -4.65 1.28
N ASP A 43 -13.72 -5.98 1.42
CA ASP A 43 -14.42 -6.87 0.49
C ASP A 43 -15.94 -6.63 0.47
N ILE A 44 -16.53 -6.30 1.63
CA ILE A 44 -17.94 -5.92 1.74
C ILE A 44 -18.22 -4.62 0.98
N PHE A 45 -17.43 -3.57 1.18
CA PHE A 45 -17.70 -2.27 0.56
C PHE A 45 -17.32 -2.21 -0.92
N ALA A 46 -16.18 -2.80 -1.28
CA ALA A 46 -15.61 -2.70 -2.61
C ALA A 46 -16.09 -3.83 -3.54
N GLY A 47 -16.37 -5.02 -2.99
CA GLY A 47 -16.89 -6.15 -3.76
C GLY A 47 -18.41 -6.26 -3.64
N VAL A 48 -18.89 -6.76 -2.50
CA VAL A 48 -20.30 -7.15 -2.32
C VAL A 48 -21.27 -5.98 -2.54
N LEU A 49 -21.03 -4.82 -1.92
CA LEU A 49 -21.92 -3.67 -2.01
C LEU A 49 -21.96 -3.07 -3.43
N ALA A 50 -20.84 -3.14 -4.15
CA ALA A 50 -20.70 -2.62 -5.50
C ALA A 50 -21.15 -3.62 -6.58
N ASP A 51 -21.63 -4.81 -6.20
CA ASP A 51 -21.91 -5.94 -7.11
C ASP A 51 -20.68 -6.31 -7.98
N GLY A 52 -19.49 -6.16 -7.39
CA GLY A 52 -18.20 -6.52 -7.97
C GLY A 52 -17.74 -7.93 -7.62
N GLY A 53 -16.51 -8.27 -8.01
CA GLY A 53 -15.83 -9.46 -7.50
C GLY A 53 -15.43 -9.26 -6.03
N PHE A 54 -15.52 -10.34 -5.25
CA PHE A 54 -15.07 -10.39 -3.86
C PHE A 54 -14.24 -11.66 -3.65
N SER A 55 -13.35 -11.65 -2.67
CA SER A 55 -12.48 -12.80 -2.36
C SER A 55 -11.75 -13.38 -3.59
N ASP A 56 -11.84 -14.68 -3.83
CA ASP A 56 -11.21 -15.41 -4.94
C ASP A 56 -11.87 -15.18 -6.30
N ASN A 57 -12.96 -14.40 -6.37
CA ASN A 57 -13.61 -14.03 -7.64
C ASN A 57 -12.96 -12.83 -8.35
N VAL A 58 -11.98 -12.17 -7.72
CA VAL A 58 -11.22 -11.07 -8.33
C VAL A 58 -10.04 -11.64 -9.10
N THR A 59 -9.95 -11.37 -10.41
CA THR A 59 -8.86 -11.87 -11.26
C THR A 59 -7.77 -10.83 -11.45
N GLY A 60 -6.52 -11.29 -11.57
CA GLY A 60 -5.36 -10.43 -11.84
C GLY A 60 -5.23 -10.07 -13.32
N SER A 61 -4.28 -9.18 -13.61
CA SER A 61 -3.97 -8.69 -14.97
C SER A 61 -3.51 -9.76 -15.97
N SER A 62 -3.19 -10.97 -15.50
CA SER A 62 -2.81 -12.11 -16.34
C SER A 62 -4.01 -12.96 -16.81
N SER A 63 -5.23 -12.61 -16.41
CA SER A 63 -6.46 -13.30 -16.84
C SER A 63 -7.06 -12.66 -18.10
N ASP A 64 -7.57 -13.48 -19.02
CA ASP A 64 -8.36 -13.01 -20.17
C ASP A 64 -9.76 -12.50 -19.76
N GLN A 65 -10.15 -12.67 -18.49
CA GLN A 65 -11.42 -12.19 -17.95
C GLN A 65 -11.26 -10.83 -17.30
N PRO A 66 -12.29 -9.95 -17.35
CA PRO A 66 -12.28 -8.70 -16.61
C PRO A 66 -11.98 -8.94 -15.13
N ALA A 67 -11.09 -8.12 -14.56
CA ALA A 67 -10.60 -8.27 -13.18
C ALA A 67 -11.70 -8.30 -12.11
N LYS A 68 -12.87 -7.71 -12.41
CA LYS A 68 -14.00 -7.52 -11.48
C LYS A 68 -13.62 -6.81 -10.18
N VAL A 69 -12.53 -6.05 -10.18
CA VAL A 69 -12.12 -5.22 -9.03
C VAL A 69 -13.17 -4.11 -8.86
N GLY A 70 -13.76 -4.04 -7.67
CA GLY A 70 -14.57 -2.89 -7.27
C GLY A 70 -13.79 -1.98 -6.31
N HIS A 71 -14.31 -0.77 -6.12
CA HIS A 71 -13.69 0.27 -5.31
C HIS A 71 -14.75 0.97 -4.47
N PHE A 72 -14.37 1.41 -3.27
CA PHE A 72 -15.21 2.20 -2.40
C PHE A 72 -14.54 3.53 -2.08
N PHE A 73 -15.29 4.63 -2.21
CA PHE A 73 -14.83 5.97 -1.86
C PHE A 73 -15.80 6.59 -0.87
N GLY A 74 -15.28 7.06 0.27
CA GLY A 74 -16.03 7.76 1.30
C GLY A 74 -15.51 9.18 1.48
N ALA A 75 -16.40 10.16 1.52
CA ALA A 75 -16.07 11.55 1.81
C ALA A 75 -16.97 12.08 2.94
N ILE A 76 -16.36 12.72 3.94
CA ILE A 76 -17.08 13.34 5.06
C ILE A 76 -16.87 14.85 4.97
N LYS A 77 -17.98 15.58 4.88
CA LYS A 77 -17.98 17.04 4.85
C LYS A 77 -17.72 17.61 6.25
N ILE A 78 -16.49 18.05 6.52
CA ILE A 78 -16.03 18.48 7.85
C ILE A 78 -16.78 19.71 8.40
N ASP A 79 -17.05 20.70 7.54
CA ASP A 79 -17.78 21.93 7.89
C ASP A 79 -19.26 21.70 8.20
N ALA A 80 -19.77 20.48 7.99
CA ALA A 80 -21.07 20.07 8.51
C ALA A 80 -21.06 19.76 10.03
N PHE A 81 -19.88 19.60 10.64
CA PHE A 81 -19.72 19.24 12.05
C PHE A 81 -19.08 20.35 12.88
N ARG A 82 -18.10 21.08 12.33
CA ARG A 82 -17.41 22.19 13.01
C ARG A 82 -16.66 23.09 12.03
N GLU A 83 -16.27 24.27 12.49
CA GLU A 83 -15.46 25.21 11.72
C GLU A 83 -14.12 24.58 11.29
N ILE A 84 -13.76 24.78 10.03
CA ILE A 84 -12.69 24.02 9.34
C ILE A 84 -11.30 24.33 9.88
N ASN A 85 -11.00 25.60 10.19
CA ASN A 85 -9.69 25.98 10.71
C ASN A 85 -9.49 25.43 12.12
N SER A 86 -10.53 25.48 12.93
CA SER A 86 -10.56 24.88 14.26
C SER A 86 -10.35 23.37 14.21
N PHE A 87 -10.95 22.66 13.23
CA PHE A 87 -10.69 21.24 13.01
C PHE A 87 -9.22 20.97 12.65
N LYS A 88 -8.67 21.73 11.69
CA LYS A 88 -7.27 21.61 11.28
C LYS A 88 -6.31 21.86 12.44
N GLN A 89 -6.53 22.90 13.24
CA GLN A 89 -5.73 23.18 14.43
C GLN A 89 -5.77 22.00 15.42
N SER A 90 -6.96 21.43 15.69
CA SER A 90 -7.05 20.24 16.56
C SER A 90 -6.33 19.02 15.96
N MET A 91 -6.33 18.86 14.64
CA MET A 91 -5.57 17.81 13.97
C MET A 91 -4.06 18.05 14.11
N ASP A 92 -3.57 19.26 13.88
CA ASP A 92 -2.16 19.62 14.06
C ASP A 92 -1.71 19.33 15.50
N GLU A 93 -2.51 19.73 16.49
CA GLU A 93 -2.25 19.43 17.91
C GLU A 93 -2.19 17.92 18.19
N LEU A 94 -3.09 17.12 17.59
CA LEU A 94 -3.09 15.66 17.74
C LEU A 94 -1.83 15.05 17.13
N LEU A 95 -1.48 15.44 15.90
CA LEU A 95 -0.32 14.91 15.19
C LEU A 95 0.97 15.30 15.91
N GLN A 96 1.07 16.53 16.42
CA GLN A 96 2.21 16.98 17.19
C GLN A 96 2.37 16.17 18.49
N LYS A 97 1.28 15.90 19.21
CA LYS A 97 1.33 15.05 20.42
C LYS A 97 1.84 13.63 20.14
N ILE A 98 1.46 13.04 19.00
CA ILE A 98 1.98 11.74 18.58
C ILE A 98 3.49 11.84 18.33
N LYS A 99 3.95 12.84 17.60
CA LYS A 99 5.37 13.05 17.29
C LYS A 99 6.22 13.35 18.53
N ASP A 100 5.65 14.04 19.51
CA ASP A 100 6.33 14.41 20.76
C ASP A 100 6.31 13.31 21.81
N SER A 101 5.57 12.22 21.59
CA SER A 101 5.55 11.08 22.51
C SER A 101 6.96 10.49 22.73
N PRO A 102 7.21 9.84 23.88
CA PRO A 102 8.47 9.15 24.14
C PRO A 102 8.80 8.17 23.02
N LYS A 103 10.03 8.24 22.51
CA LYS A 103 10.50 7.39 21.43
C LYS A 103 10.99 6.07 22.01
N ALA A 104 10.93 5.01 21.20
CA ALA A 104 11.58 3.76 21.55
C ALA A 104 13.11 3.94 21.62
N GLU A 105 13.79 3.08 22.35
CA GLU A 105 15.25 3.10 22.41
C GLU A 105 15.85 2.93 21.00
N GLY A 106 16.80 3.80 20.66
CA GLY A 106 17.44 3.82 19.34
C GLY A 106 16.67 4.55 18.24
N GLU A 107 15.44 5.01 18.50
CA GLU A 107 14.62 5.73 17.52
C GLU A 107 14.67 7.25 17.73
N GLU A 108 14.90 8.00 16.65
CA GLU A 108 15.05 9.46 16.71
C GLU A 108 13.71 10.22 16.57
N ARG A 109 12.73 9.64 15.87
CA ARG A 109 11.44 10.28 15.57
C ARG A 109 10.29 9.30 15.42
N ILE A 110 9.07 9.79 15.60
CA ILE A 110 7.83 9.10 15.24
C ILE A 110 7.28 9.75 13.97
N PHE A 111 6.88 8.94 13.00
CA PHE A 111 6.26 9.41 11.76
C PHE A 111 4.73 9.45 11.89
N ILE A 112 4.13 10.41 11.18
CA ILE A 112 2.70 10.37 10.86
C ILE A 112 2.51 9.75 9.48
N HIS A 113 1.38 9.06 9.30
CA HIS A 113 0.97 8.49 8.01
C HIS A 113 1.06 9.54 6.90
N GLY A 114 1.87 9.27 5.86
CA GLY A 114 2.11 10.17 4.74
C GLY A 114 3.43 10.94 4.80
N GLU A 115 4.08 11.09 5.96
CA GLU A 115 5.35 11.85 6.05
C GLU A 115 6.48 11.19 5.24
N LYS A 116 6.62 9.87 5.33
CA LYS A 116 7.66 9.13 4.58
C LYS A 116 7.45 9.26 3.08
N GLU A 117 6.21 9.21 2.62
CA GLU A 117 5.85 9.36 1.22
C GLU A 117 6.11 10.79 0.73
N PHE A 118 5.80 11.81 1.53
CA PHE A 118 6.09 13.21 1.19
C PHE A 118 7.60 13.46 1.06
N GLU A 119 8.39 13.01 2.05
CA GLU A 119 9.85 13.12 2.03
C GLU A 119 10.46 12.37 0.83
N ASN A 120 9.93 11.18 0.51
CA ASN A 120 10.38 10.41 -0.67
C ASN A 120 10.01 11.10 -1.99
N ALA A 121 8.83 11.74 -2.07
CA ALA A 121 8.41 12.49 -3.26
C ALA A 121 9.31 13.72 -3.48
N ASP A 122 9.57 14.51 -2.44
CA ASP A 122 10.49 15.66 -2.48
C ASP A 122 11.89 15.24 -2.93
N ARG A 123 12.38 14.11 -2.38
CA ARG A 123 13.67 13.55 -2.80
C ARG A 123 13.64 13.13 -4.26
N SER A 124 12.61 12.41 -4.69
CA SER A 124 12.50 11.94 -6.08
C SER A 124 12.32 13.07 -7.10
N GLU A 125 11.78 14.22 -6.70
CA GLU A 125 11.70 15.40 -7.58
C GLU A 125 13.09 15.96 -7.92
N VAL A 126 14.04 15.89 -6.98
CA VAL A 126 15.41 16.39 -7.16
C VAL A 126 16.35 15.30 -7.70
N GLU A 127 16.23 14.08 -7.21
CA GLU A 127 17.18 12.99 -7.47
C GLU A 127 16.71 12.00 -8.55
N GLY A 128 15.43 12.07 -8.93
CA GLY A 128 14.78 11.09 -9.78
C GLY A 128 14.19 9.90 -9.01
N VAL A 129 13.44 9.07 -9.73
CA VAL A 129 12.89 7.81 -9.21
C VAL A 129 13.90 6.69 -9.43
N VAL A 130 14.27 5.99 -8.35
CA VAL A 130 15.19 4.85 -8.42
C VAL A 130 14.47 3.67 -9.09
N LEU A 131 15.04 3.18 -10.18
CA LEU A 131 14.54 2.00 -10.91
C LEU A 131 15.60 0.91 -10.90
N SER A 132 15.17 -0.34 -10.68
CA SER A 132 16.06 -1.49 -10.84
C SER A 132 16.43 -1.70 -12.30
N GLU A 133 17.59 -2.30 -12.57
CA GLU A 133 18.03 -2.63 -13.93
C GLU A 133 16.99 -3.50 -14.66
N THR A 134 16.41 -4.48 -13.96
CA THR A 134 15.32 -5.32 -14.49
C THR A 134 14.13 -4.47 -14.97
N THR A 135 13.72 -3.47 -14.18
CA THR A 135 12.62 -2.57 -14.54
C THR A 135 12.96 -1.74 -15.77
N VAL A 136 14.18 -1.17 -15.82
CA VAL A 136 14.66 -0.40 -16.98
C VAL A 136 14.67 -1.25 -18.25
N ASN A 137 15.10 -2.51 -18.17
CA ASN A 137 15.12 -3.42 -19.30
C ASN A 137 13.70 -3.78 -19.79
N ILE A 138 12.74 -3.96 -18.87
CA ILE A 138 11.33 -4.14 -19.22
C ILE A 138 10.80 -2.91 -19.95
N LEU A 139 11.05 -1.71 -19.42
CA LEU A 139 10.59 -0.45 -20.03
C LEU A 139 11.19 -0.22 -21.42
N LYS A 140 12.49 -0.50 -21.60
CA LYS A 140 13.14 -0.45 -22.92
C LYS A 140 12.49 -1.41 -23.91
N LYS A 141 12.22 -2.65 -23.50
CA LYS A 141 11.59 -3.66 -24.34
C LYS A 141 10.19 -3.23 -24.75
N SER A 142 9.33 -2.86 -23.79
CA SER A 142 7.96 -2.41 -24.07
C SER A 142 7.95 -1.16 -24.95
N GLY A 143 8.84 -0.20 -24.69
CA GLY A 143 8.98 0.98 -25.52
C GLY A 143 9.31 0.68 -26.98
N LEU A 144 10.18 -0.30 -27.25
CA LEU A 144 10.46 -0.76 -28.61
C LEU A 144 9.24 -1.43 -29.27
N GLU A 145 8.49 -2.24 -28.52
CA GLU A 145 7.28 -2.92 -29.00
C GLU A 145 6.16 -1.93 -29.35
N ASP A 146 6.01 -0.87 -28.56
CA ASP A 146 4.97 0.16 -28.72
C ASP A 146 5.42 1.34 -29.60
N GLY A 147 6.68 1.35 -30.06
CA GLY A 147 7.23 2.42 -30.90
C GLY A 147 7.55 3.73 -30.15
N VAL A 148 7.68 3.68 -28.82
CA VAL A 148 8.07 4.79 -27.94
C VAL A 148 9.39 4.47 -27.26
N GLU A 149 10.49 5.00 -27.76
CA GLU A 149 11.83 4.70 -27.22
C GLU A 149 12.00 5.13 -25.75
N PHE A 150 12.51 4.23 -24.90
CA PHE A 150 12.97 4.58 -23.57
C PHE A 150 14.38 5.20 -23.65
N ASN A 151 14.44 6.52 -23.78
CA ASN A 151 15.67 7.30 -24.00
C ASN A 151 16.04 8.22 -22.83
N LEU A 152 15.58 7.90 -21.61
CA LEU A 152 15.87 8.69 -20.41
C LEU A 152 17.33 8.50 -19.96
N THR A 153 17.98 9.63 -19.66
CA THR A 153 19.31 9.65 -19.04
C THR A 153 19.17 9.64 -17.51
N PRO A 154 19.83 8.72 -16.78
CA PRO A 154 19.81 8.72 -15.32
C PRO A 154 20.33 10.03 -14.73
N ILE A 155 19.62 10.59 -13.76
CA ILE A 155 20.02 11.82 -13.06
C ILE A 155 21.22 11.54 -12.14
N LYS A 156 21.26 10.36 -11.52
CA LYS A 156 22.39 9.83 -10.75
C LYS A 156 22.55 8.33 -11.05
N ILE A 157 23.78 7.84 -11.06
CA ILE A 157 24.10 6.42 -11.09
C ILE A 157 24.78 6.11 -9.76
N THR A 158 24.10 5.35 -8.90
CA THR A 158 24.59 4.92 -7.58
C THR A 158 24.64 3.41 -7.51
#